data_AF-A0A397U6I2-F1
#
_entry.id   AF-A0A397U6I2-F1
#
_cell.length_a   1.000
_cell.length_b   1.000
_cell.length_c   1.000
_cell.angle_alpha   90.00
_cell.angle_beta   90.00
_cell.angle_gamma   90.00
#
_symmetry.space_group_name_H-M   'P 1'
#
loop_
_entity.id
_entity.type
_entity.pdbx_description
1 polymer ?
#
loop_
_entity_poly.entity_id
_entity_poly.type
_entity_poly.pdbx_seq_one_letter_code
_entity_poly.pdbx_strand_id
1 'polypeptide(L)'
;MPKYEVIFISQGEIIQDLHFGPYAKEWWVSYPTNNDIEHTILYPVRLGMKNIITINQYDFIIIVVQNGFEPGYLYQSGSLQSNTCKSSSEAVIYIYQQAFFTKMRLDGLLVMGFDNPKICKTLLTDVNFRPYKFKIVNIILTIFKIGKSNNSNWNYAEKEYQSSFVYNFHRTRSLFVQEFSNKEANIRIY
;
A
#
# COMPACT_ATOMS: atom_id res chain seq x y z
N MET A 1 4.17 27.53 -4.59
CA MET A 1 4.03 26.10 -4.21
C MET A 1 4.80 25.89 -2.93
N PRO A 2 4.24 25.22 -1.91
CA PRO A 2 5.02 24.88 -0.72
C PRO A 2 6.18 23.99 -1.16
N LYS A 3 7.40 24.41 -0.82
CA LYS A 3 8.61 23.65 -1.07
C LYS A 3 8.67 22.58 0.01
N TYR A 4 8.31 21.35 -0.34
CA TYR A 4 8.50 20.21 0.56
C TYR A 4 9.75 19.46 0.16
N GLU A 5 10.41 18.86 1.14
CA GLU A 5 11.54 17.95 0.95
C GLU A 5 11.25 16.67 1.72
N VAL A 6 11.54 15.50 1.13
CA VAL A 6 11.33 14.20 1.76
C VAL A 6 12.67 13.51 1.92
N ILE A 7 13.00 13.14 3.16
CA ILE A 7 14.18 12.37 3.52
C ILE A 7 13.74 11.00 4.01
N PHE A 8 14.16 9.96 3.31
CA PHE A 8 13.89 8.57 3.68
C PHE A 8 14.79 8.13 4.83
N ILE A 9 14.20 7.69 5.94
CA ILE A 9 14.94 7.37 7.17
C ILE A 9 15.06 5.87 7.38
N SER A 10 13.95 5.15 7.24
CA SER A 10 13.91 3.71 7.46
C SER A 10 12.99 3.05 6.45
N GLN A 11 13.46 1.95 5.89
CA GLN A 11 12.72 1.14 4.95
C GLN A 11 11.55 0.40 5.58
N GLY A 12 11.68 -0.02 6.84
CA GLY A 12 10.71 -0.92 7.45
C GLY A 12 10.70 -2.32 6.83
N GLU A 13 9.71 -3.11 7.21
CA GLU A 13 9.68 -4.55 6.99
C GLU A 13 8.54 -4.97 6.05
N ILE A 14 8.82 -5.99 5.24
CA ILE A 14 7.80 -6.75 4.52
C ILE A 14 7.36 -7.90 5.43
N ILE A 15 6.15 -7.79 5.95
CA ILE A 15 5.51 -8.82 6.76
C ILE A 15 4.63 -9.68 5.84
N GLN A 16 4.85 -11.00 5.86
CA GLN A 16 4.19 -11.95 4.97
C GLN A 16 2.66 -11.83 5.01
N ASP A 17 2.07 -11.83 6.22
CA ASP A 17 0.61 -11.79 6.39
C ASP A 17 -0.02 -10.46 5.97
N LEU A 18 0.72 -9.36 6.06
CA LEU A 18 0.24 -8.03 5.68
C LEU A 18 0.38 -7.79 4.18
N HIS A 19 1.55 -8.10 3.62
CA HIS A 19 1.88 -7.76 2.24
C HIS A 19 1.45 -8.83 1.24
N PHE A 20 1.28 -10.08 1.67
CA PHE A 20 0.91 -11.20 0.81
C PHE A 20 -0.24 -12.04 1.37
N GLY A 21 -0.96 -11.54 2.38
CA GLY A 21 -2.17 -12.16 2.90
C GLY A 21 -3.46 -11.62 2.27
N PRO A 22 -4.63 -12.01 2.80
CA PRO A 22 -5.96 -11.60 2.32
C PRO A 22 -6.12 -10.10 2.03
N TYR A 23 -5.55 -9.26 2.91
CA TYR A 23 -5.64 -7.80 2.88
C TYR A 23 -4.45 -7.13 2.20
N ALA A 24 -3.63 -7.87 1.46
CA ALA A 24 -2.45 -7.36 0.75
C ALA A 24 -2.75 -6.08 -0.04
N LYS A 25 -3.93 -5.96 -0.66
CA LYS A 25 -4.31 -4.79 -1.47
C LYS A 25 -4.16 -3.42 -0.76
N GLU A 26 -4.19 -3.41 0.58
CA GLU A 26 -4.04 -2.23 1.44
C GLU A 26 -2.58 -1.83 1.69
N TRP A 27 -1.65 -2.77 1.60
CA TRP A 27 -0.21 -2.59 1.84
C TRP A 27 0.57 -2.30 0.55
N TRP A 28 -0.11 -2.16 -0.58
CA TRP A 28 0.48 -1.92 -1.90
C TRP A 28 -0.20 -0.76 -2.63
N VAL A 29 0.56 0.33 -2.84
CA VAL A 29 0.07 1.57 -3.45
C VAL A 29 0.54 1.72 -4.89
N SER A 30 -0.33 2.24 -5.73
CA SER A 30 0.05 2.70 -7.06
C SER A 30 0.41 4.18 -6.98
N TYR A 31 1.58 4.55 -7.50
CA TYR A 31 1.88 5.95 -7.76
C TYR A 31 1.92 6.16 -9.28
N PRO A 32 1.20 7.15 -9.84
CA PRO A 32 1.07 7.34 -11.28
C PRO A 32 2.37 7.87 -11.86
N THR A 33 3.34 6.99 -12.07
CA THR A 33 4.55 7.28 -12.87
C THR A 33 4.41 6.82 -14.31
N ASN A 34 3.44 5.97 -14.62
CA ASN A 34 3.19 5.45 -15.97
C ASN A 34 1.70 5.48 -16.27
N ASN A 35 1.32 6.09 -17.41
CA ASN A 35 -0.04 6.08 -17.96
C ASN A 35 -0.41 4.73 -18.61
N ASP A 36 0.29 3.65 -18.27
CA ASP A 36 0.09 2.36 -18.89
C ASP A 36 -1.22 1.74 -18.35
N ILE A 37 -2.19 1.57 -19.24
CA ILE A 37 -3.59 1.32 -18.90
C ILE A 37 -3.81 -0.16 -18.53
N GLU A 38 -2.91 -1.04 -18.97
CA GLU A 38 -3.11 -2.49 -18.88
C GLU A 38 -2.73 -3.09 -17.53
N HIS A 39 -1.73 -2.53 -16.83
CA HIS A 39 -1.31 -3.03 -15.53
C HIS A 39 -0.73 -1.92 -14.65
N THR A 40 -1.29 -1.77 -13.45
CA THR A 40 -0.81 -0.78 -12.48
C THR A 40 0.25 -1.40 -11.58
N ILE A 41 1.47 -0.86 -11.65
CA ILE A 41 2.59 -1.36 -10.86
C ILE A 41 2.54 -0.80 -9.44
N LEU A 42 2.65 -1.67 -8.42
CA LEU A 42 2.43 -1.30 -7.02
C LEU A 42 3.72 -1.26 -6.20
N TYR A 43 3.84 -0.32 -5.27
CA TYR A 43 4.97 -0.24 -4.35
C TYR A 43 4.50 -0.58 -2.93
N PRO A 44 5.33 -1.26 -2.12
CA PRO A 44 4.91 -1.65 -0.78
C PRO A 44 4.94 -0.44 0.16
N VAL A 45 3.91 -0.34 1.00
CA VAL A 45 3.93 0.49 2.20
C VAL A 45 4.42 -0.40 3.32
N ARG A 46 5.67 -0.30 3.73
CA ARG A 46 6.29 -1.25 4.67
C ARG A 46 5.94 -0.92 6.13
N LEU A 47 5.77 -1.96 6.94
CA LEU A 47 5.53 -1.77 8.38
C LEU A 47 6.78 -1.16 9.02
N GLY A 48 6.61 -0.08 9.79
CA GLY A 48 7.73 0.62 10.41
C GLY A 48 8.55 1.49 9.44
N MET A 49 8.11 1.68 8.19
CA MET A 49 8.69 2.66 7.27
C MET A 49 8.66 4.05 7.90
N LYS A 50 9.76 4.80 7.75
CA LYS A 50 9.90 6.16 8.30
C LYS A 50 10.45 7.14 7.28
N ASN A 51 9.82 8.32 7.23
CA ASN A 51 10.25 9.46 6.43
C ASN A 51 10.25 10.72 7.27
N ILE A 52 11.16 11.65 6.97
CA ILE A 52 11.02 13.05 7.36
C ILE A 52 10.45 13.80 6.16
N ILE A 53 9.42 14.60 6.41
CA ILE A 53 9.00 15.65 5.49
C ILE A 53 9.29 17.01 6.10
N THR A 54 10.00 17.85 5.36
CA THR A 54 10.21 19.25 5.71
C THR A 54 9.19 20.11 4.99
N ILE A 55 8.33 20.81 5.72
CA ILE A 55 7.34 21.75 5.16
C ILE A 55 7.58 23.12 5.80
N ASN A 56 7.80 24.15 4.99
CA ASN A 56 8.08 25.51 5.47
C ASN A 56 9.22 25.58 6.50
N GLN A 57 10.27 24.76 6.32
CA GLN A 57 11.42 24.63 7.23
C GLN A 57 11.15 23.92 8.56
N TYR A 58 9.98 23.26 8.71
CA TYR A 58 9.68 22.42 9.87
C TYR A 58 9.66 20.96 9.47
N ASP A 59 10.32 20.15 10.29
CA ASP A 59 10.43 18.71 10.08
C ASP A 59 9.31 17.95 10.78
N PHE A 60 8.75 17.00 10.05
CA PHE A 60 7.72 16.09 10.53
C PHE A 60 8.14 14.66 10.19
N ILE A 61 8.14 13.78 11.19
CA ILE A 61 8.45 12.37 11.02
C ILE A 61 7.15 11.60 10.81
N ILE A 62 7.10 10.81 9.75
CA ILE A 62 6.00 9.89 9.43
C ILE A 62 6.45 8.49 9.77
N ILE A 63 5.59 7.73 10.44
CA ILE A 63 5.83 6.33 10.78
C ILE A 63 4.63 5.52 10.32
N VAL A 64 4.88 4.49 9.52
CA VAL A 64 3.86 3.50 9.16
C VAL A 64 3.74 2.49 10.29
N VAL A 65 2.52 2.30 10.78
CA VAL A 65 2.15 1.32 11.79
C VAL A 65 1.06 0.40 11.28
N GLN A 66 0.80 -0.71 11.97
CA GLN A 66 -0.34 -1.56 11.66
C GLN A 66 -1.60 -1.03 12.37
N ASN A 67 -2.70 -0.87 11.63
CA ASN A 67 -4.01 -0.48 12.16
C ASN A 67 -5.07 -1.49 11.72
N GLY A 68 -5.20 -2.59 12.48
CA GLY A 68 -5.97 -3.74 12.05
C GLY A 68 -5.30 -4.44 10.86
N PHE A 69 -6.00 -4.52 9.72
CA PHE A 69 -5.47 -5.11 8.48
C PHE A 69 -4.91 -4.08 7.49
N GLU A 70 -4.98 -2.80 7.82
CA GLU A 70 -4.57 -1.68 6.97
C GLU A 70 -3.33 -0.97 7.56
N PRO A 71 -2.55 -0.25 6.74
CA PRO A 71 -1.53 0.65 7.26
C PRO A 71 -2.18 1.83 7.99
N GLY A 72 -1.67 2.11 9.18
CA GLY A 72 -1.90 3.35 9.91
C GLY A 72 -0.71 4.29 9.81
N TYR A 73 -0.95 5.58 10.00
CA TYR A 73 0.08 6.61 9.86
C TYR A 73 0.15 7.46 11.12
N LEU A 74 1.31 7.45 11.77
CA LEU A 74 1.63 8.32 12.90
C LEU A 74 2.53 9.45 12.43
N TYR A 75 2.27 10.66 12.92
CA TYR A 75 3.12 11.82 12.71
C TYR A 75 3.67 12.32 14.02
N GLN A 76 4.95 12.69 13.99
CA GLN A 76 5.66 13.29 15.12
C GLN A 76 6.37 14.57 14.67
N SER A 77 6.32 15.60 15.50
CA SER A 77 7.13 16.81 15.34
C SER A 77 7.49 17.36 16.72
N GLY A 78 8.77 17.27 17.08
CA GLY A 78 9.22 17.56 18.44
C GLY A 78 8.48 16.69 19.47
N SER A 79 7.74 17.33 20.38
CA SER A 79 6.93 16.66 21.42
C SER A 79 5.49 16.33 20.98
N LEU A 80 5.07 16.79 19.80
CA LEU A 80 3.72 16.53 19.29
C LEU A 80 3.67 15.19 18.58
N GLN A 81 2.61 14.42 18.86
CA GLN A 81 2.32 13.17 18.16
C GLN A 81 0.84 13.11 17.79
N SER A 82 0.53 12.69 16.57
CA SER A 82 -0.84 12.44 16.13
C SER A 82 -1.37 11.11 16.66
N ASN A 83 -2.69 10.97 16.69
CA ASN A 83 -3.31 9.64 16.69
C ASN A 83 -2.99 8.90 15.38
N THR A 84 -3.23 7.59 15.35
CA THR A 84 -3.12 6.80 14.13
C THR A 84 -4.16 7.26 13.10
N CYS A 85 -3.71 7.84 12.01
CA CYS A 85 -4.54 8.26 10.89
C CYS A 85 -4.68 7.13 9.86
N LYS A 86 -5.75 7.17 9.06
CA LYS A 86 -6.06 6.15 8.04
C LYS A 86 -5.32 6.38 6.73
N SER A 87 -4.78 7.58 6.52
CA SER A 87 -3.96 7.90 5.35
C SER A 87 -2.82 8.85 5.70
N SER A 88 -1.74 8.81 4.93
CA SER A 88 -0.64 9.75 5.06
C SER A 88 -1.07 11.20 4.77
N SER A 89 -2.05 11.40 3.87
CA SER A 89 -2.65 12.72 3.61
C SER A 89 -3.38 13.26 4.85
N GLU A 90 -4.22 12.45 5.48
CA GLU A 90 -4.93 12.85 6.71
C GLU A 90 -3.94 13.23 7.81
N ALA A 91 -2.90 12.42 7.97
CA ALA A 91 -1.89 12.62 9.00
C ALA A 91 -1.07 13.91 8.80
N VAL A 92 -0.63 14.19 7.58
CA VAL A 92 0.11 15.44 7.29
C VAL A 92 -0.77 16.67 7.44
N ILE A 93 -2.03 16.60 7.01
CA ILE A 93 -2.97 17.72 7.12
C ILE A 93 -3.23 18.03 8.59
N TYR A 94 -3.42 16.98 9.40
CA TYR A 94 -3.64 17.12 10.83
C TYR A 94 -2.45 17.81 11.51
N ILE A 95 -1.22 17.30 11.34
CA ILE A 95 -0.06 17.85 12.05
C ILE A 95 0.28 19.26 11.57
N TYR A 96 0.12 19.54 10.27
CA TYR A 96 0.34 20.86 9.71
C TYR A 96 -0.67 21.87 10.28
N GLN A 97 -1.93 21.47 10.41
CA GLN A 97 -2.94 22.31 11.05
C GLN A 97 -2.65 22.56 12.53
N GLN A 98 -2.11 21.59 13.26
CA GLN A 98 -1.70 21.80 14.67
C GLN A 98 -0.50 22.74 14.78
N ALA A 99 0.49 22.63 13.89
CA ALA A 99 1.69 23.44 13.92
C ALA A 99 1.47 24.89 13.48
N PHE A 100 0.61 25.11 12.46
CA PHE A 100 0.48 26.41 11.79
C PHE A 100 -0.93 27.01 11.86
N PHE A 101 -1.88 26.35 12.53
CA PHE A 101 -3.28 26.77 12.61
C PHE A 101 -3.96 27.02 11.26
N THR A 102 -3.45 26.39 10.19
CA THR A 102 -3.94 26.53 8.82
C THR A 102 -4.07 25.16 8.15
N LYS A 103 -5.03 25.03 7.23
CA LYS A 103 -5.19 23.80 6.44
C LYS A 103 -4.43 23.92 5.13
N MET A 104 -3.73 22.86 4.77
CA MET A 104 -3.08 22.70 3.47
C MET A 104 -3.56 21.41 2.83
N ARG A 105 -3.60 21.34 1.50
CA ARG A 105 -3.85 20.09 0.78
C ARG A 105 -2.52 19.53 0.30
N LEU A 106 -2.20 18.33 0.73
CA LEU A 106 -1.02 17.58 0.33
C LEU A 106 -1.41 16.17 -0.12
N ASP A 107 -0.71 15.66 -1.11
CA ASP A 107 -0.82 14.26 -1.51
C ASP A 107 0.04 13.41 -0.58
N GLY A 108 -0.60 12.52 0.16
CA GLY A 108 0.05 11.63 1.10
C GLY A 108 1.07 10.69 0.46
N LEU A 109 0.98 10.36 -0.82
CA LEU A 109 1.99 9.54 -1.51
C LEU A 109 3.24 10.35 -1.83
N LEU A 110 3.09 11.61 -2.24
CA LEU A 110 4.22 12.55 -2.41
C LEU A 110 4.95 12.75 -1.10
N VAL A 111 4.19 12.97 -0.04
CA VAL A 111 4.72 13.18 1.31
C VAL A 111 5.47 11.95 1.85
N MET A 112 5.11 10.76 1.38
CA MET A 112 5.79 9.51 1.67
C MET A 112 6.96 9.20 0.73
N GLY A 113 7.22 10.06 -0.28
CA GLY A 113 8.34 9.94 -1.20
C GLY A 113 8.14 8.96 -2.36
N PHE A 114 6.89 8.58 -2.69
CA PHE A 114 6.61 7.65 -3.79
C PHE A 114 6.85 8.25 -5.20
N ASP A 115 7.05 9.56 -5.29
CA ASP A 115 7.52 10.26 -6.49
C ASP A 115 9.05 10.17 -6.69
N ASN A 116 9.80 9.74 -5.68
CA ASN A 116 11.24 9.59 -5.76
C ASN A 116 11.64 8.17 -6.21
N PRO A 117 12.22 7.99 -7.41
CA PRO A 117 12.58 6.66 -7.92
C PRO A 117 13.60 5.92 -7.04
N LYS A 118 14.48 6.65 -6.32
CA LYS A 118 15.46 6.03 -5.43
C LYS A 118 14.78 5.40 -4.21
N ILE A 119 13.80 6.10 -3.62
CA ILE A 119 13.00 5.58 -2.50
C ILE A 119 12.21 4.36 -2.97
N CYS A 120 11.52 4.46 -4.11
CA CYS A 120 10.78 3.36 -4.71
C CYS A 120 11.65 2.13 -4.98
N LYS A 121 12.89 2.31 -5.46
CA LYS A 121 13.85 1.22 -5.65
C LYS A 121 14.24 0.57 -4.33
N THR A 122 14.52 1.37 -3.29
CA THR A 122 14.84 0.86 -1.95
C THR A 122 13.67 0.07 -1.36
N LEU A 123 12.44 0.57 -1.48
CA LEU A 123 11.22 -0.12 -1.02
C LEU A 123 10.98 -1.46 -1.71
N LEU A 124 11.58 -1.71 -2.87
CA LEU A 124 11.49 -2.98 -3.60
C LEU A 124 12.63 -3.95 -3.30
N THR A 125 13.63 -3.57 -2.49
CA THR A 125 14.69 -4.51 -2.08
C THR A 125 14.10 -5.66 -1.27
N ASP A 126 14.54 -6.89 -1.50
CA ASP A 126 14.02 -8.10 -0.81
C ASP A 126 12.54 -8.42 -1.08
N VAL A 127 11.94 -7.81 -2.12
CA VAL A 127 10.60 -8.16 -2.63
C VAL A 127 10.74 -9.17 -3.76
N ASN A 128 10.44 -10.44 -3.48
CA ASN A 128 10.55 -11.53 -4.47
C ASN A 128 9.44 -11.49 -5.52
N PHE A 129 8.25 -11.03 -5.13
CA PHE A 129 7.09 -10.90 -6.01
C PHE A 129 6.44 -9.54 -5.79
N ARG A 130 6.17 -8.83 -6.88
CA ARG A 130 5.53 -7.52 -6.86
C ARG A 130 4.05 -7.67 -7.22
N PRO A 131 3.12 -7.46 -6.28
CA PRO A 131 1.71 -7.48 -6.58
C PRO A 131 1.32 -6.46 -7.65
N TYR A 132 0.32 -6.82 -8.44
CA TYR A 132 -0.22 -5.95 -9.48
C TYR A 132 -1.74 -6.04 -9.53
N LYS A 133 -2.33 -4.97 -10.07
CA LYS A 133 -3.77 -4.83 -10.24
C LYS A 133 -4.10 -4.73 -11.71
N PHE A 134 -5.19 -5.38 -12.11
CA PHE A 134 -5.78 -5.21 -13.43
C PHE A 134 -7.30 -5.34 -13.34
N LYS A 135 -7.98 -4.78 -14.34
CA LYS A 135 -9.44 -4.72 -14.37
C LYS A 135 -9.98 -5.86 -15.24
N ILE A 136 -10.86 -6.66 -14.68
CA ILE A 136 -11.66 -7.66 -15.42
C ILE A 136 -13.12 -7.22 -15.31
N VAL A 137 -13.71 -6.80 -16.42
CA VAL A 137 -15.09 -6.27 -16.48
C VAL A 137 -15.26 -5.13 -15.47
N ASN A 138 -15.95 -5.36 -14.34
CA ASN A 138 -16.21 -4.37 -13.29
C ASN A 138 -15.48 -4.67 -11.98
N ILE A 139 -14.54 -5.61 -12.00
CA ILE A 139 -13.79 -6.06 -10.83
C ILE A 139 -12.32 -5.64 -11.01
N ILE A 140 -11.73 -5.09 -9.95
CA ILE A 140 -10.29 -4.87 -9.88
C ILE A 140 -9.70 -6.06 -9.11
N LEU A 141 -8.98 -6.91 -9.84
CA LEU A 141 -8.31 -8.07 -9.25
C LEU A 141 -6.92 -7.66 -8.81
N THR A 142 -6.56 -8.00 -7.58
CA THR A 142 -5.20 -7.85 -7.04
C THR A 142 -4.57 -9.24 -6.97
N ILE A 143 -3.46 -9.46 -7.68
CA ILE A 143 -2.68 -10.69 -7.56
C ILE A 143 -1.50 -10.40 -6.65
N PHE A 144 -1.34 -11.20 -5.59
CA PHE A 144 -0.28 -11.02 -4.59
C PHE A 144 0.57 -12.28 -4.37
N LYS A 145 0.22 -13.41 -4.99
CA LYS A 145 1.08 -14.60 -5.06
C LYS A 145 0.84 -15.33 -6.38
N ILE A 146 1.90 -15.84 -7.01
CA ILE A 146 1.82 -16.62 -8.26
C ILE A 146 2.62 -17.90 -8.11
N GLY A 147 1.95 -19.05 -8.20
CA GLY A 147 2.56 -20.34 -8.53
C GLY A 147 2.34 -20.64 -10.02
N LYS A 148 3.34 -21.21 -10.70
CA LYS A 148 3.28 -21.56 -12.13
C LYS A 148 3.31 -23.07 -12.31
N SER A 149 2.24 -23.63 -12.87
CA SER A 149 2.13 -25.05 -13.20
C SER A 149 2.07 -25.27 -14.71
N ASN A 150 2.15 -26.53 -15.13
CA ASN A 150 1.87 -26.94 -16.50
C ASN A 150 0.38 -27.26 -16.74
N ASN A 151 -0.51 -26.97 -15.79
CA ASN A 151 -1.94 -27.30 -15.89
C ASN A 151 -2.70 -26.23 -16.69
N SER A 152 -2.92 -26.51 -17.98
CA SER A 152 -3.65 -25.60 -18.88
C SER A 152 -5.10 -25.38 -18.48
N ASN A 153 -5.75 -26.34 -17.81
CA ASN A 153 -7.13 -26.19 -17.32
C ASN A 153 -7.26 -25.05 -16.30
N TRP A 154 -6.16 -24.70 -15.62
CA TRP A 154 -6.11 -23.63 -14.63
C TRP A 154 -5.30 -22.42 -15.12
N ASN A 155 -5.24 -22.21 -16.44
CA ASN A 155 -4.42 -21.17 -17.06
C ASN A 155 -2.96 -21.18 -16.56
N TYR A 156 -2.41 -22.38 -16.33
CA TYR A 156 -1.03 -22.57 -15.86
C TYR A 156 -0.76 -22.05 -14.43
N ALA A 157 -1.80 -21.82 -13.62
CA ALA A 157 -1.65 -21.52 -12.20
C ALA A 157 -1.33 -22.78 -11.37
N GLU A 158 -0.48 -22.66 -10.36
CA GLU A 158 -0.18 -23.74 -9.40
C GLU A 158 -0.65 -23.40 -7.98
N LYS A 159 -0.44 -24.36 -7.07
CA LYS A 159 -0.23 -24.08 -5.65
C LYS A 159 0.56 -22.78 -5.53
N GLU A 160 0.08 -21.89 -4.67
CA GLU A 160 0.64 -20.55 -4.45
C GLU A 160 0.11 -19.42 -5.35
N TYR A 161 -0.81 -19.66 -6.29
CA TYR A 161 -1.60 -18.54 -6.79
C TYR A 161 -2.52 -18.02 -5.70
N GLN A 162 -2.47 -16.72 -5.43
CA GLN A 162 -3.44 -16.04 -4.57
C GLN A 162 -3.80 -14.66 -5.13
N SER A 163 -5.10 -14.39 -5.12
CA SER A 163 -5.67 -13.11 -5.56
C SER A 163 -6.81 -12.66 -4.67
N SER A 164 -7.15 -11.38 -4.76
CA SER A 164 -8.31 -10.82 -4.08
C SER A 164 -9.00 -9.73 -4.86
N PHE A 165 -10.29 -9.59 -4.63
CA PHE A 165 -11.09 -8.50 -5.16
C PHE A 165 -12.23 -8.14 -4.21
N VAL A 166 -12.76 -6.94 -4.37
CA VAL A 166 -13.91 -6.46 -3.58
C VAL A 166 -15.13 -6.40 -4.48
N TYR A 167 -16.22 -7.01 -4.04
CA TYR A 167 -17.49 -7.01 -4.76
C TYR A 167 -18.68 -7.00 -3.80
N ASN A 168 -19.83 -6.55 -4.27
CA ASN A 168 -21.06 -6.55 -3.47
C ASN A 168 -21.69 -7.94 -3.49
N PHE A 169 -21.73 -8.59 -2.35
CA PHE A 169 -22.32 -9.92 -2.16
C PHE A 169 -23.36 -9.85 -1.05
N HIS A 170 -24.57 -10.36 -1.30
CA HIS A 170 -25.72 -10.20 -0.38
C HIS A 170 -25.88 -8.78 0.18
N ARG A 171 -25.79 -7.77 -0.70
CA ARG A 171 -25.89 -6.32 -0.36
C ARG A 171 -24.79 -5.80 0.56
N THR A 172 -23.73 -6.57 0.79
CA THR A 172 -22.58 -6.18 1.61
C THR A 172 -21.32 -6.12 0.76
N ARG A 173 -20.52 -5.07 0.92
CA ARG A 173 -19.22 -4.95 0.26
C ARG A 173 -18.24 -5.91 0.91
N SER A 174 -17.92 -7.01 0.23
CA SER A 174 -17.18 -8.14 0.79
C SER A 174 -15.84 -8.32 0.09
N LEU A 175 -14.85 -8.86 0.81
CA LEU A 175 -13.54 -9.21 0.26
C LEU A 175 -13.55 -10.68 -0.16
N PHE A 176 -13.36 -10.92 -1.45
CA PHE A 176 -13.16 -12.25 -2.00
C PHE A 176 -11.67 -12.54 -2.07
N VAL A 177 -11.24 -13.67 -1.52
CA VAL A 177 -9.87 -14.17 -1.61
C VAL A 177 -9.89 -15.52 -2.29
N GLN A 178 -9.14 -15.64 -3.37
CA GLN A 178 -9.04 -16.84 -4.18
C GLN A 178 -7.65 -17.44 -4.00
N GLU A 179 -7.58 -18.75 -3.82
CA GLU A 179 -6.33 -19.49 -3.74
C GLU A 179 -6.45 -20.82 -4.50
N PHE A 180 -5.38 -21.23 -5.18
CA PHE A 180 -5.30 -22.58 -5.74
C PHE A 180 -4.52 -23.47 -4.78
N SER A 181 -5.17 -24.56 -4.38
CA SER A 181 -4.53 -25.72 -3.77
C SER A 181 -4.26 -26.78 -4.84
N ASN A 182 -3.47 -27.82 -4.54
CA ASN A 182 -3.05 -28.83 -5.53
C ASN A 182 -4.20 -29.47 -6.33
N LYS A 183 -5.44 -29.42 -5.85
CA LYS A 183 -6.60 -30.06 -6.51
C LYS A 183 -7.85 -29.18 -6.61
N GLU A 184 -7.89 -28.04 -5.93
CA GLU A 184 -9.12 -27.25 -5.77
C GLU A 184 -8.82 -25.74 -5.82
N ALA A 185 -9.71 -25.00 -6.48
CA ALA A 185 -9.77 -23.55 -6.39
C ALA A 185 -10.69 -23.17 -5.22
N ASN A 186 -10.13 -22.55 -4.20
CA ASN A 186 -10.86 -22.14 -3.01
C ASN A 186 -11.18 -20.66 -3.06
N ILE A 187 -12.40 -20.29 -2.67
CA ILE A 187 -12.84 -18.90 -2.55
C ILE A 187 -13.33 -18.68 -1.13
N ARG A 188 -12.72 -17.73 -0.42
CA ARG A 188 -13.14 -17.29 0.91
C ARG A 188 -13.71 -15.88 0.83
N ILE A 189 -14.78 -15.64 1.56
CA ILE A 189 -15.47 -14.34 1.61
C ILE A 189 -15.34 -13.81 3.03
N TYR A 190 -14.80 -12.59 3.17
CA TYR A 190 -14.68 -11.85 4.43
C TYR A 190 -15.58 -10.62 4.40
#